data_AF-A0A064CEU3-F1
#
_entry.id   AF-A0A064CEU3-F1
#
_cell.length_a   1.000
_cell.length_b   1.000
_cell.length_c   1.000
_cell.angle_alpha   90.00
_cell.angle_beta   90.00
_cell.angle_gamma   90.00
#
_symmetry.space_group_name_H-M   'P 1'
#
loop_
_entity.id
_entity.type
_entity.pdbx_description
1 polymer ?
#
loop_
_entity_poly.entity_id
_entity_poly.type
_entity_poly.pdbx_seq_one_letter_code
_entity_poly.pdbx_strand_id
1 'polypeptide(L)'
;MILDATLTAAAAGGYEAVQMRVVAEQVGIAVGTLYRCFPSKTHLLVSALTREFQRLDASRDWSTVASTPQQRLGMLTAHLHSDWQRDPQLTEAMTRAFVVADTTAASAVNQAANVIERLLARTLGGGDPTDYDRQIAGLVADVWLANLVGFIRKRVTAAQARDHIDRAVQLLLSGNATAN
;
A
#
# COMPACT_ATOMS: atom_id res chain seq x y z
N MET A 1 17.36 -5.74 -5.86
CA MET A 1 17.63 -5.69 -7.31
C MET A 1 16.38 -5.93 -8.15
N ILE A 2 15.75 -7.12 -8.13
CA ILE A 2 14.52 -7.39 -8.94
C ILE A 2 13.37 -6.41 -8.63
N LEU A 3 13.03 -6.28 -7.35
CA LEU A 3 11.94 -5.41 -6.94
C LEU A 3 12.30 -3.92 -7.17
N ASP A 4 13.58 -3.53 -7.09
CA ASP A 4 13.99 -2.14 -7.40
C ASP A 4 13.85 -1.82 -8.90
N ALA A 5 14.23 -2.76 -9.78
CA ALA A 5 14.00 -2.64 -11.21
C ALA A 5 12.50 -2.59 -11.54
N THR A 6 11.67 -3.37 -10.82
CA THR A 6 10.20 -3.32 -10.94
C THR A 6 9.67 -1.94 -10.59
N LEU A 7 10.08 -1.36 -9.46
CA LEU A 7 9.66 -0.02 -9.03
C LEU A 7 10.11 1.04 -10.05
N THR A 8 11.33 0.92 -10.58
CA THR A 8 11.85 1.84 -11.60
C THR A 8 11.01 1.80 -12.87
N ALA A 9 10.66 0.61 -13.36
CA ALA A 9 9.81 0.45 -14.54
C ALA A 9 8.39 0.98 -14.30
N ALA A 10 7.83 0.73 -13.12
CA ALA A 10 6.50 1.21 -12.73
C ALA A 10 6.44 2.74 -12.61
N ALA A 11 7.47 3.36 -12.02
CA ALA A 11 7.60 4.82 -11.94
C ALA A 11 7.71 5.47 -13.33
N ALA A 12 8.36 4.78 -14.28
CA ALA A 12 8.62 5.31 -15.61
C ALA A 12 7.41 5.24 -16.56
N GLY A 13 6.55 4.22 -16.44
CA GLY A 13 5.43 4.04 -17.37
C GLY A 13 4.18 3.34 -16.81
N GLY A 14 4.02 3.33 -15.49
CA GLY A 14 2.87 2.72 -14.81
C GLY A 14 2.81 1.21 -14.96
N TYR A 15 1.60 0.65 -14.80
CA TYR A 15 1.39 -0.79 -14.86
C TYR A 15 1.98 -1.37 -16.14
N GLU A 16 1.61 -0.85 -17.31
CA GLU A 16 1.98 -1.42 -18.62
C GLU A 16 3.49 -1.47 -18.87
N ALA A 17 4.26 -0.51 -18.36
CA ALA A 17 5.72 -0.50 -18.52
C ALA A 17 6.44 -1.61 -17.76
N VAL A 18 5.83 -2.18 -16.71
CA VAL A 18 6.40 -3.34 -16.02
C VAL A 18 6.25 -4.57 -16.89
N GLN A 19 7.31 -4.91 -17.62
CA GLN A 19 7.39 -6.12 -18.42
C GLN A 19 8.43 -7.06 -17.83
N MET A 20 8.07 -8.34 -17.70
CA MET A 20 8.95 -9.37 -17.11
C MET A 20 10.31 -9.45 -17.81
N ARG A 21 10.34 -9.32 -19.14
CA ARG A 21 11.59 -9.33 -19.92
C ARG A 21 12.47 -8.13 -19.61
N VAL A 22 11.89 -6.92 -19.61
CA VAL A 22 12.60 -5.67 -19.30
C VAL A 22 13.20 -5.70 -17.90
N VAL A 23 12.43 -6.18 -16.91
CA VAL A 23 12.92 -6.32 -15.52
C VAL A 23 14.06 -7.35 -15.44
N ALA A 24 13.94 -8.49 -16.13
CA ALA A 24 14.98 -9.51 -16.15
C ALA A 24 16.28 -9.00 -16.81
N GLU A 25 16.17 -8.29 -17.94
CA GLU A 25 17.28 -7.65 -18.63
C GLU A 25 17.98 -6.61 -17.75
N GLN A 26 17.21 -5.73 -17.10
CA GLN A 26 17.76 -4.69 -16.21
C GLN A 26 18.54 -5.28 -15.02
N VAL A 27 18.16 -6.47 -14.54
CA VAL A 27 18.81 -7.15 -13.41
C VAL A 27 19.90 -8.13 -13.89
N GLY A 28 20.04 -8.36 -15.19
CA GLY A 28 21.03 -9.26 -15.77
C GLY A 28 20.74 -10.75 -15.52
N ILE A 29 19.47 -11.14 -15.43
CA ILE A 29 19.06 -12.54 -15.22
C ILE A 29 18.23 -13.08 -16.39
N ALA A 30 18.22 -14.41 -16.56
CA ALA A 30 17.30 -15.03 -17.51
C ALA A 30 15.84 -14.81 -17.08
N VAL A 31 14.97 -14.50 -18.05
CA VAL A 31 13.53 -14.30 -17.77
C VAL A 31 12.89 -15.53 -17.12
N GLY A 32 13.33 -16.74 -17.45
CA GLY A 32 12.87 -17.97 -16.80
C GLY A 32 13.22 -18.05 -15.30
N THR A 33 14.34 -17.46 -14.89
CA THR A 33 14.68 -17.31 -13.46
C THR A 33 13.73 -16.32 -12.79
N LEU A 34 13.39 -15.22 -13.47
CA LEU A 34 12.42 -14.26 -12.93
C LEU A 34 11.04 -14.90 -12.75
N TYR A 35 10.53 -15.65 -13.74
CA TYR A 35 9.24 -16.34 -13.64
C TYR A 35 9.18 -17.38 -12.52
N ARG A 36 10.31 -18.04 -12.21
CA ARG A 36 10.39 -18.97 -11.07
C ARG A 36 10.29 -18.25 -9.72
N CYS A 37 10.82 -17.04 -9.62
CA CYS A 37 10.70 -16.21 -8.41
C CYS A 37 9.33 -15.51 -8.31
N PHE A 38 8.83 -15.00 -9.42
CA PHE A 38 7.60 -14.23 -9.53
C PHE A 38 6.80 -14.73 -10.74
N PRO A 39 5.83 -15.63 -10.54
CA PRO A 39 5.11 -16.29 -11.64
C PRO A 39 4.38 -15.34 -12.60
N SER A 40 4.05 -14.13 -12.15
CA SER A 40 3.42 -13.11 -12.99
C SER A 40 3.86 -11.70 -12.62
N LYS A 41 3.55 -10.75 -13.53
CA LYS A 41 3.70 -9.31 -13.30
C LYS A 41 2.95 -8.84 -12.05
N THR A 42 1.78 -9.41 -11.77
CA THR A 42 1.03 -9.14 -10.54
C THR A 42 1.80 -9.59 -9.30
N HIS A 43 2.34 -10.82 -9.29
CA HIS A 43 3.17 -11.29 -8.17
C HIS A 43 4.36 -10.37 -7.92
N LEU A 44 5.00 -9.92 -9.00
CA LEU A 44 6.16 -9.03 -8.96
C LEU A 44 5.80 -7.66 -8.35
N LEU A 45 4.74 -7.02 -8.83
CA LEU A 45 4.27 -5.71 -8.35
C LEU A 45 3.76 -5.77 -6.90
N VAL A 46 2.97 -6.79 -6.56
CA VAL A 46 2.45 -6.98 -5.20
C VAL A 46 3.60 -7.26 -4.22
N SER A 47 4.60 -8.04 -4.64
CA SER A 47 5.80 -8.28 -3.83
C SER A 47 6.64 -7.01 -3.64
N ALA A 48 6.72 -6.15 -4.66
CA ALA A 48 7.36 -4.85 -4.54
C ALA A 48 6.61 -3.97 -3.53
N LEU A 49 5.28 -3.90 -3.62
CA LEU A 49 4.41 -3.19 -2.68
C LEU A 49 4.60 -3.67 -1.23
N THR A 50 4.56 -5.00 -1.00
CA THR A 50 4.79 -5.59 0.32
C THR A 50 6.12 -5.15 0.90
N ARG A 51 7.19 -5.17 0.10
CA ARG A 51 8.52 -4.75 0.54
C ARG A 51 8.56 -3.26 0.89
N GLU A 52 7.93 -2.40 0.11
CA GLU A 52 7.93 -0.96 0.41
C GLU A 52 7.17 -0.65 1.71
N PHE A 53 6.05 -1.32 1.98
CA PHE A 53 5.37 -1.19 3.28
C PHE A 53 6.17 -1.77 4.45
N GLN A 54 6.90 -2.88 4.26
CA GLN A 54 7.83 -3.39 5.27
C GLN A 54 8.98 -2.41 5.56
N ARG A 55 9.51 -1.76 4.52
CA ARG A 55 10.53 -0.72 4.67
C ARG A 55 9.98 0.50 5.39
N LEU A 56 8.75 0.90 5.08
CA LEU A 56 8.06 1.99 5.77
C LEU A 56 7.91 1.70 7.26
N ASP A 57 7.44 0.50 7.62
CA ASP A 57 7.32 0.06 9.03
C ASP A 57 8.68 0.03 9.74
N ALA A 58 9.74 -0.40 9.04
CA ALA A 58 11.10 -0.43 9.59
C ALA A 58 11.78 0.95 9.65
N SER A 59 11.35 1.93 8.84
CA SER A 59 12.01 3.24 8.72
C SER A 59 11.86 4.11 9.97
N ARG A 60 10.79 3.89 10.73
CA ARG A 60 10.42 4.65 11.92
C ARG A 60 9.42 3.84 12.73
N ASP A 61 9.52 3.92 14.05
CA ASP A 61 8.47 3.40 14.92
C ASP A 61 7.23 4.31 14.86
N TRP A 62 6.27 3.94 14.00
CA TRP A 62 5.00 4.66 13.83
C TRP A 62 4.11 4.63 15.07
N SER A 63 4.35 3.70 16.00
CA SER A 63 3.55 3.54 17.21
C SER A 63 3.87 4.59 18.29
N THR A 64 4.97 5.32 18.15
CA THR A 64 5.44 6.32 19.13
C THR A 64 5.55 7.73 18.55
N VAL A 65 5.09 7.96 17.31
CA VAL A 65 5.26 9.25 16.63
C VAL A 65 4.42 10.39 17.19
N ALA A 66 3.38 10.05 17.95
CA ALA A 66 2.48 10.99 18.61
C ALA A 66 1.74 10.34 19.78
N SER A 67 1.17 11.16 20.66
CA SER A 67 0.54 10.71 21.90
C SER A 67 -0.82 10.04 21.67
N THR A 68 -1.60 10.48 20.68
CA THR A 68 -2.95 9.94 20.44
C THR A 68 -3.00 9.03 19.19
N PRO A 69 -3.87 8.00 19.17
CA PRO A 69 -4.10 7.16 17.99
C PRO A 69 -4.42 7.97 16.72
N GLN A 70 -5.24 9.02 16.88
CA GLN A 70 -5.63 9.94 15.81
C GLN A 70 -4.42 10.66 15.21
N GLN A 71 -3.52 11.17 16.06
CA GLN A 71 -2.33 11.86 15.59
C GLN A 71 -1.35 10.90 14.91
N ARG A 72 -1.15 9.70 15.48
CA ARG A 72 -0.25 8.69 14.88
C ARG A 72 -0.72 8.27 13.49
N LEU A 73 -2.00 7.92 13.37
CA LEU A 73 -2.55 7.52 12.08
C LEU A 73 -2.61 8.70 11.10
N GLY A 74 -2.92 9.91 11.57
CA GLY A 74 -2.87 11.11 10.75
C GLY A 74 -1.48 11.40 10.18
N MET A 75 -0.42 11.18 10.97
CA MET A 75 0.97 11.33 10.49
C MET A 75 1.35 10.27 9.46
N LEU A 76 0.97 9.00 9.68
CA LEU A 76 1.20 7.93 8.71
C LEU A 76 0.43 8.19 7.41
N THR A 77 -0.85 8.56 7.51
CA THR A 77 -1.70 8.95 6.37
C THR A 77 -1.11 10.11 5.60
N ALA A 78 -0.63 11.16 6.26
CA ALA A 78 0.01 12.30 5.61
C ALA A 78 1.28 11.90 4.85
N HIS A 79 2.07 10.97 5.41
CA HIS A 79 3.27 10.44 4.76
C HIS A 79 2.92 9.64 3.50
N LEU A 80 2.01 8.66 3.63
CA LEU A 80 1.50 7.89 2.49
C LEU A 80 0.90 8.81 1.42
N HIS A 81 0.21 9.88 1.85
CA HIS A 81 -0.35 10.89 0.95
C HIS A 81 0.67 11.70 0.17
N SER A 82 1.84 11.94 0.74
CA SER A 82 2.95 12.58 0.03
C SER A 82 3.52 11.63 -1.03
N ASP A 83 3.68 10.35 -0.67
CA ASP A 83 4.45 9.41 -1.46
C ASP A 83 3.72 8.96 -2.72
N TRP A 84 2.46 8.58 -2.61
CA TRP A 84 1.64 8.18 -3.75
C TRP A 84 1.33 9.32 -4.75
N GLN A 85 1.47 10.58 -4.32
CA GLN A 85 1.25 11.78 -5.16
C GLN A 85 2.53 12.17 -5.90
N ARG A 86 3.69 11.90 -5.30
CA ARG A 86 5.00 12.12 -5.91
C ARG A 86 5.21 11.24 -7.13
N ASP A 87 4.68 10.01 -7.08
CA ASP A 87 4.77 9.06 -8.19
C ASP A 87 3.39 8.47 -8.56
N PRO A 88 2.60 9.19 -9.38
CA PRO A 88 1.28 8.73 -9.79
C PRO A 88 1.32 7.45 -10.63
N GLN A 89 2.40 7.22 -11.37
CA GLN A 89 2.54 6.05 -12.23
C GLN A 89 2.84 4.79 -11.41
N LEU A 90 3.73 4.90 -10.43
CA LEU A 90 3.96 3.82 -9.48
C LEU A 90 2.69 3.47 -8.70
N THR A 91 1.97 4.49 -8.24
CA THR A 91 0.67 4.32 -7.54
C THR A 91 -0.35 3.62 -8.43
N GLU A 92 -0.42 4.00 -9.70
CA GLU A 92 -1.28 3.35 -10.70
C GLU A 92 -0.91 1.88 -10.88
N ALA A 93 0.38 1.57 -11.02
CA ALA A 93 0.86 0.21 -11.21
C ALA A 93 0.52 -0.70 -10.02
N MET A 94 0.81 -0.25 -8.80
CA MET A 94 0.58 -1.00 -7.57
C MET A 94 -0.92 -1.22 -7.32
N THR A 95 -1.72 -0.15 -7.45
CA THR A 95 -3.18 -0.24 -7.27
C THR A 95 -3.79 -1.17 -8.31
N ARG A 96 -3.41 -1.04 -9.59
CA ARG A 96 -3.94 -1.90 -10.65
C ARG A 96 -3.57 -3.36 -10.39
N ALA A 97 -2.31 -3.65 -10.02
CA ALA A 97 -1.87 -5.01 -9.70
C ALA A 97 -2.73 -5.65 -8.60
N PHE A 98 -3.06 -4.90 -7.56
CA PHE A 98 -3.89 -5.37 -6.45
C PHE A 98 -5.32 -5.71 -6.90
N VAL A 99 -5.90 -4.88 -7.79
CA VAL A 99 -7.29 -5.03 -8.25
C VAL A 99 -7.46 -6.12 -9.30
N VAL A 100 -6.49 -6.30 -10.19
CA VAL A 100 -6.59 -7.27 -11.30
C VAL A 100 -6.06 -8.65 -10.92
N ALA A 101 -5.55 -8.82 -9.70
CA ALA A 101 -5.06 -10.10 -9.22
C ALA A 101 -6.14 -11.17 -9.28
N ASP A 102 -5.80 -12.29 -9.94
CA ASP A 102 -6.64 -13.48 -9.96
C ASP A 102 -6.34 -14.39 -8.76
N THR A 103 -7.03 -15.52 -8.70
CA THR A 103 -6.87 -16.51 -7.62
C THR A 103 -5.46 -17.09 -7.54
N THR A 104 -4.67 -17.06 -8.61
CA THR A 104 -3.28 -17.55 -8.60
C THR A 104 -2.36 -16.63 -7.80
N ALA A 105 -2.67 -15.33 -7.75
CA ALA A 105 -1.93 -14.33 -6.99
C ALA A 105 -2.52 -14.04 -5.60
N ALA A 106 -3.62 -14.72 -5.22
CA ALA A 106 -4.34 -14.45 -3.97
C ALA A 106 -3.45 -14.51 -2.73
N SER A 107 -2.53 -15.48 -2.65
CA SER A 107 -1.60 -15.58 -1.52
C SER A 107 -0.69 -14.36 -1.39
N ALA A 108 -0.15 -13.87 -2.51
CA ALA A 108 0.70 -12.68 -2.53
C ALA A 108 -0.09 -11.41 -2.15
N VAL A 109 -1.32 -11.28 -2.65
CA VAL A 109 -2.22 -10.16 -2.31
C VAL A 109 -2.59 -10.18 -0.84
N ASN A 110 -2.96 -11.34 -0.29
CA ASN A 110 -3.26 -11.51 1.12
C ASN A 110 -2.04 -11.18 2.00
N GLN A 111 -0.84 -11.55 1.58
CA GLN A 111 0.38 -11.17 2.28
C GLN A 111 0.59 -9.64 2.29
N ALA A 112 0.39 -8.97 1.15
CA ALA A 112 0.49 -7.52 1.06
C ALA A 112 -0.56 -6.83 1.94
N ALA A 113 -1.82 -7.26 1.88
CA ALA A 113 -2.91 -6.76 2.72
C ALA A 113 -2.55 -6.89 4.21
N ASN A 114 -2.10 -8.07 4.64
CA ASN A 114 -1.70 -8.32 6.02
C ASN A 114 -0.56 -7.41 6.49
N VAL A 115 0.41 -7.09 5.63
CA VAL A 115 1.51 -6.16 5.99
C VAL A 115 0.98 -4.74 6.19
N ILE A 116 0.13 -4.27 5.28
CA ILE A 116 -0.48 -2.93 5.36
C ILE A 116 -1.35 -2.82 6.61
N GLU A 117 -2.23 -3.80 6.84
CA GLU A 117 -3.13 -3.82 7.98
C GLU A 117 -2.38 -3.89 9.31
N ARG A 118 -1.31 -4.68 9.41
CA ARG A 118 -0.46 -4.73 10.61
C ARG A 118 0.23 -3.41 10.90
N LEU A 119 0.76 -2.72 9.89
CA LEU A 119 1.36 -1.40 10.06
C LEU A 119 0.31 -0.40 10.60
N LEU A 120 -0.87 -0.36 9.97
CA LEU A 120 -1.97 0.51 10.40
C LEU A 120 -2.41 0.20 11.83
N ALA A 121 -2.62 -1.09 12.16
CA ALA A 121 -3.04 -1.52 13.48
C ALA A 121 -2.00 -1.20 14.56
N ARG A 122 -0.72 -1.49 14.34
CA ARG A 122 0.36 -1.15 15.28
C ARG A 122 0.49 0.36 15.49
N THR A 123 0.36 1.13 14.42
CA THR A 123 0.36 2.60 14.47
C THR A 123 -0.81 3.10 15.32
N LEU A 124 -1.98 2.51 15.16
CA LEU A 124 -3.18 2.87 15.90
C LEU A 124 -3.08 2.49 17.39
N GLY A 125 -2.73 1.24 17.68
CA GLY A 125 -2.64 0.70 19.04
C GLY A 125 -1.48 1.27 19.87
N GLY A 126 -0.47 1.88 19.23
CA GLY A 126 0.69 2.43 19.95
C GLY A 126 1.63 1.34 20.49
N GLY A 127 1.69 0.20 19.81
CA GLY A 127 2.50 -0.95 20.21
C GLY A 127 1.85 -2.24 19.76
N ASP A 128 1.41 -3.05 20.71
CA ASP A 128 0.66 -4.28 20.44
C ASP A 128 -0.82 -3.95 20.19
N PRO A 129 -1.34 -4.15 18.96
CA PRO A 129 -2.70 -3.76 18.62
C PRO A 129 -3.74 -4.71 19.22
N THR A 130 -4.83 -4.13 19.70
CA THR A 130 -6.04 -4.87 20.10
C THR A 130 -6.79 -5.41 18.88
N ASP A 131 -7.78 -6.27 19.11
CA ASP A 131 -8.69 -6.72 18.04
C ASP A 131 -9.49 -5.57 17.43
N TYR A 132 -9.83 -4.57 18.26
CA TYR A 132 -10.48 -3.36 17.79
C TYR A 132 -9.55 -2.55 16.87
N ASP A 133 -8.27 -2.41 17.24
CA ASP A 133 -7.31 -1.70 16.40
C ASP A 133 -7.15 -2.38 15.03
N ARG A 134 -7.14 -3.72 15.01
CA ARG A 134 -7.12 -4.51 13.77
C ARG A 134 -8.37 -4.27 12.91
N GLN A 135 -9.56 -4.27 13.51
CA GLN A 135 -10.81 -4.00 12.78
C GLN A 135 -10.82 -2.60 12.14
N ILE A 136 -10.40 -1.59 12.91
CA ILE A 136 -10.30 -0.21 12.37
C ILE A 136 -9.24 -0.13 11.27
N ALA A 137 -8.08 -0.78 11.46
CA ALA A 137 -7.03 -0.82 10.44
C ALA A 137 -7.51 -1.44 9.12
N GLY A 138 -8.27 -2.53 9.17
CA GLY A 138 -8.89 -3.14 7.99
C GLY A 138 -9.85 -2.19 7.27
N LEU A 139 -10.75 -1.54 8.01
CA LEU A 139 -11.67 -0.54 7.44
C LEU A 139 -10.92 0.64 6.81
N VAL A 140 -9.86 1.12 7.46
CA VAL A 140 -9.01 2.18 6.89
C VAL A 140 -8.37 1.70 5.59
N ALA A 141 -7.78 0.49 5.56
CA ALA A 141 -7.19 -0.07 4.36
C ALA A 141 -8.19 -0.18 3.19
N ASP A 142 -9.43 -0.58 3.46
CA ASP A 142 -10.51 -0.63 2.47
C ASP A 142 -10.86 0.76 1.91
N VAL A 143 -10.97 1.77 2.78
CA VAL A 143 -11.20 3.16 2.36
C VAL A 143 -10.06 3.64 1.46
N TRP A 144 -8.81 3.35 1.83
CA TRP A 144 -7.65 3.69 1.02
C TRP A 144 -7.71 3.05 -0.37
N LEU A 145 -7.96 1.73 -0.43
CA LEU A 145 -8.04 1.01 -1.69
C LEU A 145 -9.16 1.55 -2.59
N ALA A 146 -10.35 1.80 -2.03
CA ALA A 146 -11.48 2.33 -2.79
C ALA A 146 -11.18 3.72 -3.40
N ASN A 147 -10.53 4.61 -2.62
CA ASN A 147 -10.16 5.94 -3.09
C ASN A 147 -9.01 5.91 -4.11
N LEU A 148 -8.03 5.02 -3.93
CA LEU A 148 -6.99 4.74 -4.93
C LEU A 148 -7.58 4.29 -6.26
N VAL A 149 -8.51 3.34 -6.22
CA VAL A 149 -9.22 2.87 -7.42
C VAL A 149 -9.98 4.00 -8.10
N GLY A 150 -10.63 4.88 -7.32
CA GLY A 150 -11.26 6.08 -7.85
C GLY A 150 -10.27 7.01 -8.53
N PHE A 151 -9.12 7.25 -7.91
CA PHE A 151 -8.07 8.13 -8.40
C PHE A 151 -7.45 7.62 -9.70
N ILE A 152 -7.03 6.35 -9.75
CA ILE A 152 -6.37 5.78 -10.95
C ILE A 152 -7.33 5.68 -12.15
N ARG A 153 -8.64 5.58 -11.88
CA ARG A 153 -9.69 5.61 -12.91
C ARG A 153 -10.12 7.03 -13.28
N LYS A 154 -9.43 8.05 -12.76
CA LYS A 154 -9.71 9.49 -12.97
C LYS A 154 -11.13 9.89 -12.56
N ARG A 155 -11.76 9.16 -11.65
CA ARG A 155 -13.10 9.49 -11.10
C ARG A 155 -13.04 10.52 -9.97
N VAL A 156 -11.90 10.58 -9.28
CA VAL A 156 -11.61 11.59 -8.25
C VAL A 156 -10.20 12.13 -8.45
N THR A 157 -9.96 13.36 -8.03
CA THR A 157 -8.61 13.94 -7.98
C THR A 157 -7.85 13.41 -6.77
N ALA A 158 -6.52 13.57 -6.75
CA ALA A 158 -5.70 13.21 -5.60
C ALA A 158 -6.11 13.99 -4.32
N ALA A 159 -6.53 15.24 -4.48
CA ALA A 159 -7.02 16.07 -3.38
C ALA A 159 -8.35 15.55 -2.82
N GLN A 160 -9.28 15.16 -3.70
CA GLN A 160 -10.55 14.55 -3.28
C GLN A 160 -10.35 13.20 -2.60
N ALA A 161 -9.47 12.34 -3.13
CA ALA A 161 -9.13 11.06 -2.52
C ALA A 161 -8.55 11.24 -1.11
N ARG A 162 -7.62 12.19 -0.95
CA ARG A 162 -7.05 12.56 0.34
C ARG A 162 -8.11 13.05 1.32
N ASP A 163 -8.91 14.02 0.92
CA ASP A 163 -9.97 14.58 1.77
C ASP A 163 -11.01 13.53 2.20
N HIS A 164 -11.35 12.58 1.31
CA HIS A 164 -12.22 11.45 1.67
C HIS A 164 -11.58 10.52 2.70
N ILE A 165 -10.29 10.18 2.52
CA ILE A 165 -9.55 9.32 3.46
C ILE A 165 -9.43 10.00 4.82
N ASP A 166 -9.02 11.26 4.86
CA ASP A 166 -8.85 12.03 6.10
C ASP A 166 -10.18 12.10 6.87
N ARG A 167 -11.30 12.40 6.19
CA ARG A 167 -12.64 12.43 6.81
C ARG A 167 -13.09 11.06 7.30
N ALA A 168 -12.88 10.00 6.52
CA ALA A 168 -13.27 8.65 6.93
C ALA A 168 -12.46 8.16 8.14
N VAL A 169 -11.14 8.37 8.13
CA VAL A 169 -10.27 8.06 9.27
C VAL A 169 -10.72 8.83 10.51
N GLN A 170 -11.01 10.13 10.38
CA GLN A 170 -11.51 10.92 11.50
C GLN A 170 -12.82 10.35 12.06
N LEU A 171 -13.78 9.98 11.21
CA LEU A 171 -15.07 9.42 11.65
C LEU A 171 -14.90 8.07 12.36
N LEU A 172 -14.09 7.17 11.80
CA LEU A 172 -13.78 5.86 12.38
C LEU A 172 -13.15 5.99 13.78
N LEU A 173 -12.30 6.99 13.97
CA LEU A 173 -11.64 7.25 15.25
C LEU A 173 -12.46 8.10 16.22
N SER A 174 -13.45 8.85 15.73
CA SER A 174 -14.33 9.70 16.55
C SER A 174 -15.49 8.92 17.15
N GLY A 175 -15.96 7.86 16.47
CA GLY A 175 -16.92 6.91 17.05
C GLY A 175 -16.41 6.21 18.32
N ASN A 176 -15.11 6.34 18.59
CA ASN A 176 -14.41 5.82 19.76
C ASN A 176 -14.55 6.72 21.01
N ALA A 177 -14.90 8.00 20.85
CA ALA A 177 -15.00 8.95 21.98
C ALA A 177 -16.35 8.89 22.72
N THR A 178 -17.36 8.24 22.14
CA THR A 178 -18.73 8.15 22.70
C THR A 178 -19.06 6.79 23.30
N ALA A 179 -18.13 5.83 23.30
CA ALA A 179 -18.34 4.46 23.76
C ALA A 179 -17.58 4.12 25.08
N ASN A 180 -16.90 5.10 25.68
CA ASN A 180 -16.30 5.05 27.02
C ASN A 180 -16.89 6.17 27.89
#